data_AF-A0A528IF22-F1
#
_entry.id   AF-A0A528IF22-F1
#
_cell.length_a   1.000
_cell.length_b   1.000
_cell.length_c   1.000
_cell.angle_alpha   90.00
_cell.angle_beta   90.00
_cell.angle_gamma   90.00
#
_symmetry.space_group_name_H-M   'P 1'
#
loop_
_entity.id
_entity.type
_entity.pdbx_description
1 polymer ?
#
loop_
_entity_poly.entity_id
_entity_poly.type
_entity_poly.pdbx_seq_one_letter_code
_entity_poly.pdbx_strand_id
1 'polypeptide(L)' 'PQTNIAVDEERAQSLMKLVATLEDDDDVQSVYANFEVDDETMAKLSAA' A
#
# COMPACT_ATOMS: atom_id res chain seq x y z
N PRO A 1 9.70 -6.38 -9.06
CA PRO A 1 9.70 -5.08 -9.79
C PRO A 1 11.14 -4.54 -9.88
N GLN A 2 11.49 -3.77 -10.91
CA GLN A 2 12.86 -3.24 -11.09
C GLN A 2 13.05 -1.83 -10.54
N THR A 3 11.96 -1.10 -10.27
CA THR A 3 11.97 0.27 -9.76
C THR A 3 10.81 0.52 -8.81
N ASN A 4 11.01 1.41 -7.84
CA ASN A 4 9.96 1.90 -6.95
C ASN A 4 9.33 3.20 -7.49
N ILE A 5 8.09 3.48 -7.10
CA ILE A 5 7.35 4.68 -7.44
C ILE A 5 6.85 5.34 -6.16
N ALA A 6 7.31 6.56 -5.89
CA ALA A 6 6.79 7.34 -4.78
C ALA A 6 5.31 7.69 -5.01
N VAL A 7 4.49 7.55 -3.97
CA VAL A 7 3.06 7.90 -3.99
C VAL A 7 2.74 8.91 -2.89
N ASP A 8 1.77 9.77 -3.17
CA ASP A 8 1.23 10.74 -2.21
C ASP A 8 0.30 10.07 -1.17
N GLU A 9 -0.04 10.81 -0.10
CA GLU A 9 -0.86 10.32 1.03
C GLU A 9 -2.24 9.80 0.60
N GLU A 10 -2.92 10.50 -0.30
CA GLU A 10 -4.26 10.12 -0.78
C GLU A 10 -4.21 8.78 -1.54
N ARG A 11 -3.23 8.62 -2.43
CA ARG A 11 -3.01 7.38 -3.16
C ARG A 11 -2.53 6.27 -2.26
N ALA A 12 -1.61 6.54 -1.33
CA ALA A 12 -1.13 5.57 -0.37
C ALA A 12 -2.30 4.99 0.44
N GLN A 13 -3.21 5.83 0.94
CA GLN A 13 -4.39 5.37 1.66
C GLN A 13 -5.26 4.44 0.82
N SER A 14 -5.51 4.81 -0.44
CA SER A 14 -6.35 4.03 -1.35
C SER A 14 -5.70 2.70 -1.73
N LEU A 15 -4.38 2.71 -1.99
CA LEU A 15 -3.61 1.52 -2.33
C LEU A 15 -3.47 0.57 -1.15
N MET A 16 -3.26 1.07 0.08
CA MET A 16 -3.20 0.24 1.28
C MET A 16 -4.54 -0.47 1.54
N LYS A 17 -5.67 0.21 1.33
CA LYS A 17 -6.99 -0.43 1.40
C LYS A 17 -7.17 -1.50 0.32
N LEU A 18 -6.73 -1.23 -0.90
CA LEU A 18 -6.79 -2.22 -1.98
C LEU A 18 -5.94 -3.45 -1.66
N VAL A 19 -4.72 -3.26 -1.18
CA VAL A 19 -3.84 -4.36 -0.76
C VAL A 19 -4.52 -5.17 0.35
N ALA A 20 -5.05 -4.53 1.38
CA ALA A 20 -5.75 -5.21 2.46
C ALA A 20 -6.96 -6.03 1.96
N THR A 21 -7.76 -5.48 1.03
CA THR A 21 -8.88 -6.22 0.42
C THR A 21 -8.40 -7.44 -0.37
N LEU A 22 -7.28 -7.31 -1.10
CA LEU A 22 -6.72 -8.43 -1.87
C LEU A 22 -6.12 -9.50 -0.94
N GLU A 23 -5.58 -9.13 0.21
CA GLU A 23 -5.03 -10.08 1.20
C GLU A 23 -6.11 -10.84 1.99
N ASP A 24 -7.33 -10.30 2.07
CA ASP A 24 -8.46 -10.95 2.74
C ASP A 24 -9.16 -12.01 1.86
N ASP A 25 -8.83 -12.05 0.56
CA ASP A 25 -9.37 -13.01 -0.41
C ASP A 25 -8.63 -14.35 -0.31
N ASP A 26 -9.36 -15.44 -0.07
CA ASP A 26 -8.80 -16.79 0.15
C ASP A 26 -8.20 -17.41 -1.12
N ASP A 27 -8.56 -16.89 -2.30
CA ASP A 27 -7.97 -17.29 -3.58
C ASP A 27 -6.66 -16.53 -3.89
N VAL A 28 -6.33 -15.46 -3.15
CA VAL A 28 -5.13 -14.65 -3.36
C VAL A 28 -3.95 -15.19 -2.57
N GLN A 29 -2.93 -15.66 -3.28
CA GLN A 29 -1.74 -16.27 -2.66
C GLN A 29 -0.64 -15.28 -2.29
N SER A 30 -0.50 -14.18 -3.04
CA SER A 30 0.58 -13.19 -2.84
C SER A 30 0.24 -11.87 -3.51
N VAL A 31 0.48 -10.76 -2.81
CA VAL A 31 0.35 -9.41 -3.35
C VAL A 31 1.73 -8.77 -3.43
N TYR A 32 2.06 -8.18 -4.58
CA TYR A 32 3.32 -7.46 -4.79
C TYR A 32 3.02 -6.05 -5.27
N ALA A 33 3.69 -5.08 -4.66
CA ALA A 33 3.61 -3.68 -5.07
C ALA A 33 5.01 -3.07 -5.17
N ASN A 34 5.13 -2.02 -5.97
CA ASN A 34 6.35 -1.25 -6.13
C ASN A 34 6.15 0.23 -5.78
N PHE A 35 5.10 0.55 -5.03
CA PHE A 35 4.93 1.89 -4.49
C PHE A 35 5.80 2.07 -3.26
N GLU A 36 6.26 3.31 -3.05
CA GLU A 36 7.04 3.74 -1.91
C GLU A 36 6.28 4.89 -1.24
N VAL A 37 6.09 4.78 0.07
CA VAL A 37 5.38 5.75 0.89
C VAL A 37 6.38 6.30 1.89
N ASP A 38 6.45 7.62 2.04
CA ASP A 38 7.34 8.24 3.01
C ASP A 38 6.92 7.95 4.46
N ASP A 39 7.89 8.04 5.38
CA ASP A 39 7.70 7.71 6.79
C ASP A 39 6.63 8.59 7.46
N GLU A 40 6.49 9.85 7.03
CA GLU A 40 5.49 10.77 7.57
C GLU A 40 4.07 10.29 7.22
N THR A 41 3.86 9.93 5.96
CA THR A 41 2.60 9.42 5.45
C THR A 41 2.28 8.05 6.06
N MET A 42 3.26 7.16 6.17
CA MET A 42 3.08 5.86 6.85
C MET A 42 2.68 6.04 8.31
N ALA A 43 3.30 6.99 9.03
CA ALA A 43 2.94 7.29 10.41
C ALA A 43 1.48 7.76 10.53
N LYS A 44 1.03 8.67 9.64
CA LYS A 44 -0.37 9.13 9.60
C LYS A 44 -1.35 7.99 9.33
N LEU A 45 -1.03 7.12 8.38
CA LEU A 45 -1.87 5.98 8.00
C LEU A 45 -1.95 4.91 9.09
N SER A 46 -0.88 4.71 9.87
CA SER A 46 -0.86 3.75 10.99
C SER A 46 -1.55 4.24 12.26
N ALA A 47 -1.73 5.55 12.39
CA ALA A 47 -2.40 6.18 13.54
C ALA A 47 -3.92 6.33 13.36
N ALA A 48 -4.43 6.03 12.16
CA ALA A 48 -5.84 6.09 11.78
C ALA A 48 -6.51 4.71 11.94
#